data_AF-A0A9R1CQY4-F1
#
_entry.id   AF-A0A9R1CQY4-F1
#
_cell.length_a   1.000
_cell.length_b   1.000
_cell.length_c   1.000
_cell.angle_alpha   90.00
_cell.angle_beta   90.00
_cell.angle_gamma   90.00
#
_symmetry.space_group_name_H-M   'P 1'
#
loop_
_entity.id
_entity.type
_entity.pdbx_description
1 polymer ?
#
loop_
_entity_poly.entity_id
_entity_poly.type
_entity_poly.pdbx_seq_one_letter_code
_entity_poly.pdbx_strand_id
1 'polypeptide(L)'
;MSWTNKQRITVVAIVMLVVTTPLLWQIASVRTAQAAEEEQADLTNRTVPERQASNDYDGDGINDSNDRCPTRPETDNGFQDSDGCPDVVETTGAS
;
A
#
# COMPACT_ATOMS: atom_id res chain seq x y z
N MET A 1 -39.81 38.74 7.78
CA MET A 1 -38.68 39.18 6.93
C MET A 1 -38.82 38.57 5.53
N SER A 2 -39.33 39.32 4.55
CA SER A 2 -39.35 38.88 3.15
C SER A 2 -37.97 39.15 2.54
N TRP A 3 -37.29 38.08 2.14
CA TRP A 3 -35.94 38.17 1.59
C TRP A 3 -36.04 38.39 0.07
N THR A 4 -35.39 39.44 -0.45
CA THR A 4 -35.48 39.78 -1.88
C THR A 4 -34.86 38.67 -2.73
N ASN A 5 -35.40 38.43 -3.93
CA ASN A 5 -34.90 37.39 -4.85
C ASN A 5 -33.39 37.51 -5.11
N LYS A 6 -32.87 38.74 -5.11
CA LYS A 6 -31.45 39.01 -5.26
C LYS A 6 -30.64 38.46 -4.08
N GLN A 7 -31.10 38.67 -2.85
CA GLN A 7 -30.43 38.12 -1.67
C GLN A 7 -30.52 36.59 -1.65
N ARG A 8 -31.68 36.01 -2.00
CA ARG A 8 -31.88 34.55 -2.16
C ARG A 8 -30.84 33.91 -3.06
N ILE A 9 -30.62 34.49 -4.24
CA ILE A 9 -29.61 34.02 -5.19
C ILE A 9 -28.21 34.13 -4.59
N THR A 10 -27.90 35.22 -3.91
CA THR A 10 -26.58 35.44 -3.30
C THR A 10 -26.25 34.40 -2.22
N VAL A 11 -27.18 34.07 -1.32
CA VAL A 11 -26.89 33.03 -0.31
C VAL A 11 -26.84 31.64 -0.91
N VAL A 12 -27.68 31.31 -1.89
CA VAL A 12 -27.59 30.00 -2.55
C VAL A 12 -26.23 29.85 -3.27
N ALA A 13 -25.74 30.90 -3.92
CA ALA A 13 -24.43 30.89 -4.56
C ALA A 13 -23.29 30.74 -3.54
N ILE A 14 -23.34 31.47 -2.42
CA ILE A 14 -22.32 31.35 -1.36
C ILE A 14 -22.35 29.94 -0.74
N VAL A 15 -23.52 29.40 -0.43
CA VAL A 15 -23.65 28.05 0.13
C VAL A 15 -23.14 27.00 -0.85
N MET A 16 -23.46 27.11 -2.15
CA MET A 16 -22.91 26.22 -3.18
C MET A 16 -21.38 26.30 -3.24
N LEU A 17 -20.79 27.49 -3.21
CA LEU A 17 -19.33 27.64 -3.20
C LEU A 17 -18.71 27.06 -1.92
N VAL A 18 -19.29 27.30 -0.75
CA VAL A 18 -18.79 26.82 0.55
C VAL A 18 -18.93 25.29 0.69
N VAL A 19 -19.90 24.65 0.05
CA VAL A 19 -20.09 23.19 0.12
C VAL A 19 -19.32 22.47 -0.99
N THR A 20 -19.22 23.04 -2.19
CA THR A 20 -18.50 22.42 -3.31
C THR A 20 -16.98 22.53 -3.17
N THR A 21 -16.46 23.62 -2.61
CA THR A 21 -15.01 23.79 -2.39
C THR A 21 -14.36 22.73 -1.48
N PRO A 22 -14.93 22.32 -0.33
CA PRO A 22 -14.38 21.22 0.47
C PRO A 22 -14.60 19.85 -0.19
N LEU A 23 -15.68 19.67 -0.96
CA LEU A 23 -15.93 18.42 -1.70
C LEU A 23 -14.87 18.18 -2.80
N LEU A 24 -14.43 19.26 -3.45
CA LEU A 24 -13.35 19.24 -4.43
C LEU A 24 -11.97 19.02 -3.79
N TRP A 25 -11.80 19.32 -2.50
CA TRP A 25 -10.58 19.00 -1.75
C TRP A 25 -10.48 17.54 -1.32
N GLN A 26 -11.61 16.86 -1.06
CA GLN A 26 -11.62 15.45 -0.64
C GLN A 26 -11.21 14.46 -1.75
N ILE A 27 -11.42 14.81 -3.02
CA ILE A 27 -11.04 13.95 -4.16
C ILE A 27 -9.54 13.98 -4.48
N ALA A 28 -8.81 15.02 -4.05
CA ALA A 28 -7.36 15.09 -4.22
C ALA A 28 -6.62 14.18 -3.22
N SER A 29 -7.18 13.98 -2.02
CA SER A 29 -6.58 13.14 -0.98
C SER A 29 -6.67 11.63 -1.24
N VAL A 30 -7.61 11.18 -2.08
CA VAL A 30 -7.75 9.75 -2.40
C VAL A 30 -6.60 9.28 -3.30
N ARG A 31 -6.17 10.09 -4.27
CA ARG A 31 -5.06 9.74 -5.17
C ARG A 31 -3.70 9.74 -4.47
N THR A 32 -3.49 10.62 -3.49
CA THR A 32 -2.25 10.63 -2.69
C THR A 32 -2.23 9.54 -1.62
N ALA A 33 -3.39 9.01 -1.21
CA ALA A 33 -3.46 7.85 -0.32
C ALA A 33 -3.18 6.54 -1.10
N GLN A 34 -3.79 6.38 -2.28
CA GLN A 34 -3.68 5.13 -3.04
C GLN A 34 -2.30 4.86 -3.64
N ALA A 35 -1.49 5.90 -3.90
CA ALA A 35 -0.11 5.72 -4.38
C ALA A 35 0.88 5.26 -3.29
N ALA A 36 0.51 5.40 -2.00
CA ALA A 36 1.33 4.90 -0.89
C ALA A 36 0.90 3.49 -0.43
N GLU A 37 -0.34 3.08 -0.71
CA GLU A 37 -0.87 1.78 -0.29
C GLU A 37 -0.39 0.61 -1.16
N GLU A 38 0.03 0.85 -2.41
CA GLU A 38 0.62 -0.20 -3.27
C GLU A 38 2.01 -0.65 -2.78
N GLU A 39 2.76 0.25 -2.12
CA GLU A 39 4.06 -0.07 -1.51
C GLU A 39 3.91 -0.69 -0.10
N GLN A 40 2.83 -0.37 0.62
CA GLN A 40 2.63 -0.86 1.99
C GLN A 40 2.07 -2.30 2.07
N ALA A 41 1.44 -2.80 1.00
CA ALA A 41 0.97 -4.19 0.95
C ALA A 41 2.11 -5.21 0.80
N ASP A 42 3.24 -4.78 0.23
CA ASP A 42 4.43 -5.60 -0.03
C ASP A 42 5.24 -5.93 1.24
N LEU A 43 5.27 -5.03 2.24
CA LEU A 43 5.97 -5.34 3.49
C LEU A 43 5.31 -6.45 4.31
N THR A 44 3.99 -6.65 4.17
CA THR A 44 3.24 -7.65 4.93
C THR A 44 3.17 -9.01 4.21
N ASN A 45 3.36 -8.99 2.89
CA ASN A 45 3.50 -10.18 2.06
C ASN A 45 4.67 -9.89 1.13
N ARG A 46 5.90 -10.19 1.60
CA ARG A 46 7.18 -9.99 0.89
C ARG A 46 7.16 -10.73 -0.45
N THR A 47 6.45 -10.23 -1.44
CA THR A 47 6.26 -10.89 -2.72
C THR A 47 6.79 -9.97 -3.80
N VAL A 48 7.88 -10.35 -4.44
CA VAL A 48 8.44 -9.56 -5.53
C VAL A 48 7.47 -9.65 -6.72
N PRO A 49 7.04 -8.52 -7.32
CA PRO A 49 6.07 -8.53 -8.41
C PRO A 49 6.68 -8.86 -9.78
N GLU A 50 8.01 -8.77 -9.91
CA GLU A 50 8.75 -8.94 -11.15
C GLU A 50 9.96 -9.87 -10.96
N ARG A 51 10.24 -10.69 -11.97
CA ARG A 51 11.38 -11.63 -11.99
C ARG A 51 12.71 -10.87 -11.89
N GLN A 52 13.46 -11.11 -10.81
CA GLN A 52 14.81 -10.53 -10.66
C GLN A 52 15.82 -11.21 -11.59
N ALA A 53 15.77 -12.53 -11.74
CA ALA A 53 16.63 -13.31 -12.63
C ALA A 53 15.89 -14.42 -13.38
N SER A 54 16.59 -15.04 -14.35
CA SER A 54 15.97 -16.06 -15.21
C SER A 54 15.56 -17.34 -14.47
N ASN A 55 16.32 -17.71 -13.44
CA ASN A 55 16.12 -18.93 -12.64
C ASN A 55 16.09 -18.65 -11.13
N ASP A 56 15.85 -17.40 -10.73
CA ASP A 56 15.77 -16.94 -9.34
C ASP A 56 14.82 -15.73 -9.38
N TYR A 57 13.56 -15.99 -9.06
CA TYR A 57 12.45 -15.08 -9.33
C TYR A 57 12.46 -13.90 -8.36
N ASP A 58 12.76 -14.11 -7.09
CA ASP A 58 12.80 -13.08 -6.06
C ASP A 58 14.20 -12.55 -5.75
N GLY A 59 15.25 -13.18 -6.28
CA GLY A 59 16.62 -12.69 -6.23
C GLY A 59 17.32 -12.95 -4.90
N ASP A 60 16.88 -13.94 -4.12
CA ASP A 60 17.46 -14.28 -2.82
C ASP A 60 18.72 -15.18 -2.93
N GLY A 61 19.05 -15.63 -4.15
CA GLY A 61 20.21 -16.47 -4.45
C GLY A 61 19.90 -17.98 -4.46
N ILE A 62 18.64 -18.37 -4.25
CA ILE A 62 18.15 -19.74 -4.39
C ILE A 62 17.56 -19.90 -5.79
N ASN A 63 17.80 -21.06 -6.40
CA ASN A 63 17.27 -21.33 -7.74
C ASN A 63 15.78 -21.66 -7.66
N ASP A 64 14.94 -21.11 -8.55
CA ASP A 64 13.49 -21.38 -8.65
C ASP A 64 13.12 -22.88 -8.59
N SER A 65 14.03 -23.76 -9.04
CA SER A 65 13.81 -25.21 -9.03
C SER A 65 13.98 -25.87 -7.65
N ASN A 66 14.76 -25.24 -6.77
CA ASN A 66 15.03 -25.69 -5.40
C ASN A 66 14.33 -24.81 -4.35
N ASP A 67 13.77 -23.69 -4.79
CA ASP A 67 13.03 -22.73 -3.99
C ASP A 67 11.56 -23.17 -3.81
N ARG A 68 11.08 -23.21 -2.56
CA ARG A 68 9.67 -23.49 -2.25
C ARG A 68 8.78 -22.26 -2.39
N CYS A 69 9.33 -21.06 -2.27
CA CYS A 69 8.63 -19.80 -2.40
C CYS A 69 9.29 -18.86 -3.44
N PRO A 70 9.30 -19.17 -4.75
CA PRO A 70 10.02 -18.39 -5.77
C PRO A 70 9.68 -16.89 -5.84
N THR A 71 8.53 -16.48 -5.32
CA THR A 71 8.12 -15.08 -5.35
C THR A 71 8.42 -14.35 -4.05
N ARG A 72 8.94 -15.02 -3.01
CA ARG A 72 9.09 -14.48 -1.67
C ARG A 72 10.51 -14.74 -1.17
N PRO A 73 11.37 -13.70 -1.09
CA PRO A 73 12.76 -13.90 -0.79
C PRO A 73 12.95 -14.46 0.63
N GLU A 74 13.85 -15.42 0.74
CA GLU A 74 14.32 -16.00 2.00
C GLU A 74 14.83 -14.92 2.96
N THR A 75 14.69 -15.18 4.26
CA THR A 75 15.24 -14.32 5.31
C THR A 75 16.26 -15.11 6.13
N ASP A 76 17.55 -14.81 5.94
CA ASP A 76 18.65 -15.41 6.71
C ASP A 76 18.53 -15.05 8.20
N ASN A 77 17.85 -15.92 8.94
CA ASN A 77 17.54 -15.77 10.36
C ASN A 77 17.99 -16.99 11.19
N GLY A 78 18.63 -17.97 10.54
CA GLY A 78 19.16 -19.18 11.16
C GLY A 78 18.14 -20.31 11.31
N PHE A 79 16.97 -20.19 10.70
CA PHE A 79 15.92 -21.21 10.71
C PHE A 79 15.46 -21.51 9.29
N GLN A 80 15.77 -22.73 8.85
CA GLN A 80 15.40 -23.26 7.54
C GLN A 80 15.81 -22.39 6.33
N ASP A 81 16.90 -21.63 6.43
CA ASP A 81 17.40 -20.68 5.40
C ASP A 81 17.81 -21.32 4.04
N SER A 82 17.52 -22.60 3.83
CA SER A 82 17.83 -23.36 2.61
C SER A 82 16.58 -23.81 1.85
N ASP A 83 15.38 -23.53 2.36
CA ASP A 83 14.14 -23.95 1.73
C ASP A 83 13.51 -22.85 0.84
N GLY A 84 14.05 -21.63 0.89
CA GLY A 84 13.69 -20.51 0.01
C GLY A 84 12.41 -19.80 0.44
N CYS A 85 11.94 -20.05 1.66
CA CYS A 85 10.73 -19.45 2.17
C CYS A 85 11.02 -18.58 3.40
N PRO A 86 10.56 -17.32 3.44
CA PRO A 86 10.79 -16.46 4.58
C PRO A 86 10.08 -17.00 5.82
N ASP A 87 10.89 -17.42 6.78
CA ASP A 87 10.46 -17.87 8.09
C ASP A 87 10.60 -16.77 9.15
N VAL A 88 9.93 -16.97 10.28
CA VAL A 88 10.03 -16.10 11.46
C VAL A 88 10.50 -16.91 12.66
N VAL A 89 11.72 -16.65 13.11
CA VAL A 89 12.16 -17.08 14.44
C VAL A 89 11.55 -16.13 15.46
N GLU A 90 10.42 -16.52 16.04
CA GLU A 90 9.92 -15.88 17.25
C GLU A 90 10.98 -16.11 18.34
N THR A 91 11.88 -15.13 18.53
CA THR A 91 12.68 -15.03 19.75
C THR A 91 11.69 -14.83 20.88
N THR A 92 11.23 -15.94 21.44
CA THR A 92 10.46 -15.97 22.67
C THR A 92 11.29 -15.21 23.69
N GLY A 93 10.83 -14.01 24.03
CA GLY A 93 11.55 -13.07 24.87
C GLY A 93 11.87 -13.70 26.21
N ALA A 94 13.07 -14.28 26.31
CA ALA A 94 13.74 -14.50 27.58
C ALA A 94 14.05 -13.12 28.17
N SER A 95 13.07 -12.58 28.89
CA SER A 95 13.31 -11.67 30.01
C SER A 95 14.12 -12.38 31.09
#